data_AF-A0A1W9PIL6-F1
#
_entry.id   AF-A0A1W9PIL6-F1
#
_cell.length_a   1.000
_cell.length_b   1.000
_cell.length_c   1.000
_cell.angle_alpha   90.00
_cell.angle_beta   90.00
_cell.angle_gamma   90.00
#
_symmetry.space_group_name_H-M   'P 1'
#
loop_
_entity.id
_entity.type
_entity.pdbx_description
1 polymer ?
#
loop_
_entity_poly.entity_id
_entity_poly.type
_entity_poly.pdbx_seq_one_letter_code
_entity_poly.pdbx_strand_id
1 'polypeptide(L)'
;MTPVVLDGSNLTIENVYQVAYENVSVQLAEAAIDRMRSSRRVIEKAIVEDRIIYGVNTGFGKLSDVHISPEKVADLQLNLLRSHAAGVGKPLPEAFVRAIMVTKANTLAKGYSGIRPEVVELLVDLLNHAIHPVIPEKGSVGACGDLAPLAHLSLVLVGEGEAF
;
A
#
# COMPACT_ATOMS: atom_id res chain seq x y z
N MET A 1 5.62 20.61 14.94
CA MET A 1 4.96 19.54 15.71
C MET A 1 5.84 18.29 15.64
N THR A 2 5.83 17.45 16.68
CA THR A 2 6.58 16.18 16.66
C THR A 2 5.95 15.24 15.63
N PRO A 3 6.74 14.57 14.78
CA PRO A 3 6.21 13.63 13.79
C PRO A 3 5.55 12.42 14.47
N VAL A 4 4.49 11.91 13.85
CA VAL A 4 3.91 10.60 14.21
C VAL A 4 4.87 9.51 13.71
N VAL A 5 5.29 8.63 14.62
CA VAL A 5 6.18 7.51 14.31
C VAL A 5 5.37 6.26 14.04
N LEU A 6 5.49 5.70 12.83
CA LEU A 6 4.85 4.45 12.46
C LEU A 6 5.78 3.28 12.81
N ASP A 7 5.37 2.51 13.81
CA ASP A 7 6.07 1.30 14.25
C ASP A 7 5.28 0.03 13.92
N GLY A 8 4.16 0.14 13.20
CA GLY A 8 3.28 -0.96 12.84
C GLY A 8 2.23 -1.35 13.88
N SER A 9 2.36 -0.91 15.13
CA SER A 9 1.58 -1.47 16.25
C SER A 9 0.83 -0.43 17.08
N ASN A 10 1.38 0.78 17.22
CA ASN A 10 0.92 1.76 18.21
C ASN A 10 0.29 3.03 17.60
N LEU A 11 -0.12 2.99 16.33
CA LEU A 11 -0.86 4.10 15.71
C LEU A 11 -2.25 4.24 16.34
N THR A 12 -2.50 5.34 17.03
CA THR A 12 -3.81 5.62 17.67
C THR A 12 -4.75 6.39 16.74
N ILE A 13 -6.04 6.47 17.10
CA ILE A 13 -7.03 7.26 16.37
C ILE A 13 -6.65 8.75 16.40
N GLU A 14 -6.11 9.24 17.51
CA GLU A 14 -5.61 10.61 17.66
C GLU A 14 -4.46 10.89 16.70
N ASN A 15 -3.54 9.93 16.52
CA ASN A 15 -2.47 10.09 15.53
C ASN A 15 -3.01 10.13 14.10
N VAL A 16 -4.00 9.29 13.77
CA VAL A 16 -4.66 9.34 12.46
C VAL A 16 -5.32 10.70 12.24
N TYR A 17 -6.01 11.23 13.26
CA TYR A 17 -6.63 12.55 13.20
C TYR A 17 -5.59 13.66 13.00
N GLN A 18 -4.50 13.66 13.78
CA GLN A 18 -3.39 14.62 13.66
C GLN A 18 -2.79 14.62 12.26
N VAL A 19 -2.60 13.45 11.67
CA VAL A 19 -2.08 13.35 10.30
C VAL A 19 -3.14 13.80 9.30
N ALA A 20 -4.38 13.34 9.41
CA ALA A 20 -5.44 13.60 8.43
C ALA A 20 -5.91 15.05 8.40
N TYR A 21 -6.06 15.69 9.56
CA TYR A 21 -6.68 17.02 9.70
C TYR A 21 -5.71 18.12 10.11
N GLU A 22 -4.63 17.79 10.83
CA GLU A 22 -3.67 18.78 11.35
C GLU A 22 -2.34 18.79 10.59
N ASN A 23 -2.22 17.98 9.54
CA ASN A 23 -1.03 17.89 8.68
C ASN A 23 0.27 17.56 9.43
N VAL A 24 0.19 16.80 10.53
CA VAL A 24 1.39 16.32 11.22
C VAL A 24 2.17 15.38 10.32
N SER A 25 3.49 15.61 10.22
CA SER A 25 4.41 14.78 9.44
C SER A 25 4.54 13.37 10.02
N VAL A 26 4.85 12.41 9.16
CA VAL A 26 4.95 10.99 9.49
C VAL A 26 6.37 10.49 9.23
N GLN A 27 6.87 9.59 10.07
CA GLN A 27 8.14 8.88 9.85
C GLN A 27 8.02 7.40 10.21
N LEU A 28 8.82 6.56 9.56
CA LEU A 28 8.91 5.14 9.89
C LEU A 28 9.92 4.92 11.03
N ALA A 29 9.59 4.03 11.98
CA ALA A 29 10.58 3.58 12.95
C ALA A 29 11.62 2.67 12.28
N GLU A 30 12.90 2.79 12.66
CA GLU A 30 13.97 1.92 12.11
C GLU A 30 13.65 0.43 12.30
N ALA A 31 13.13 0.06 13.48
CA ALA A 31 12.71 -1.31 13.76
C ALA A 31 11.58 -1.80 12.82
N ALA A 32 10.74 -0.90 12.30
CA ALA A 32 9.72 -1.26 11.32
C ALA A 32 10.33 -1.50 9.94
N ILE A 33 11.30 -0.68 9.52
CA ILE A 33 12.06 -0.89 8.29
C ILE A 33 12.77 -2.25 8.33
N ASP A 34 13.40 -2.59 9.46
CA ASP A 34 14.09 -3.87 9.63
C ASP A 34 13.14 -5.08 9.56
N ARG A 35 11.94 -4.97 10.11
CA ARG A 35 10.90 -6.01 9.98
C ARG A 35 10.43 -6.15 8.53
N MET A 36 10.22 -5.05 7.82
CA MET A 36 9.86 -5.09 6.39
C MET A 36 10.96 -5.77 5.57
N ARG A 37 12.24 -5.39 5.76
CA ARG A 37 13.41 -6.04 5.14
C ARG A 37 13.46 -7.54 5.44
N SER A 38 13.16 -7.94 6.67
CA SER A 38 13.15 -9.35 7.08
C SER A 38 12.03 -10.12 6.40
N SER A 39 10.82 -9.56 6.35
CA SER A 39 9.68 -10.16 5.66
C SER A 39 9.89 -10.26 4.15
N ARG A 40 10.57 -9.27 3.56
CA ARG A 40 10.90 -9.24 2.14
C ARG A 40 11.87 -10.36 1.77
N ARG A 41 12.89 -10.59 2.60
CA ARG A 41 13.84 -11.71 2.42
C ARG A 41 13.17 -13.08 2.41
N VAL A 42 12.05 -13.26 3.13
CA VAL A 42 11.26 -14.50 3.07
C VAL A 42 10.65 -14.72 1.69
N ILE A 43 10.08 -13.66 1.09
CA ILE A 43 9.51 -13.73 -0.27
C ILE A 43 10.61 -14.01 -1.29
N GLU A 44 11.73 -13.29 -1.21
CA GLU A 44 12.85 -13.45 -2.14
C GLU A 44 13.44 -14.86 -2.09
N LYS A 45 13.64 -15.40 -0.88
CA LYS A 45 14.08 -16.79 -0.69
C LYS A 45 13.08 -17.78 -1.29
N ALA A 46 11.78 -17.60 -1.05
CA ALA A 46 10.77 -18.51 -1.56
C ALA A 46 10.67 -18.49 -3.10
N ILE A 47 10.93 -17.35 -3.73
CA ILE A 47 11.03 -17.23 -5.20
C ILE A 47 12.25 -18.01 -5.73
N VAL A 48 13.41 -17.88 -5.08
CA VAL A 48 14.63 -18.64 -5.47
C VAL A 48 14.45 -20.14 -5.30
N GLU A 49 13.67 -20.56 -4.31
CA GLU A 49 13.31 -21.97 -4.06
C GLU A 49 12.18 -22.49 -4.98
N ASP A 50 11.75 -21.70 -5.98
CA ASP A 50 10.67 -22.03 -6.92
C ASP A 50 9.34 -22.41 -6.23
N ARG A 51 9.08 -21.80 -5.06
CA ARG A 51 7.84 -22.03 -4.32
C ARG A 51 6.68 -21.25 -4.94
N ILE A 52 5.52 -21.88 -5.04
CA ILE A 52 4.28 -21.25 -5.49
C ILE A 52 3.66 -20.46 -4.32
N ILE A 53 3.43 -19.16 -4.52
CA ILE A 53 2.93 -18.22 -3.52
C ILE A 53 1.84 -17.35 -4.15
N TYR A 54 0.65 -17.38 -3.54
CA TYR A 54 -0.50 -16.60 -4.00
C TYR A 54 -0.18 -15.10 -4.15
N GLY A 55 -0.45 -14.55 -5.33
CA GLY A 55 -0.27 -13.13 -5.63
C GLY A 55 1.18 -12.66 -5.81
N VAL A 56 2.15 -13.57 -5.66
CA VAL A 56 3.57 -13.31 -5.97
C VAL A 56 3.91 -13.89 -7.34
N ASN A 57 3.69 -15.19 -7.53
CA ASN A 57 3.92 -15.90 -8.80
C ASN A 57 2.71 -16.76 -9.22
N THR A 58 1.53 -16.37 -8.77
CA THR A 58 0.24 -16.87 -9.26
C THR A 58 -0.64 -15.71 -9.71
N GLY A 59 -1.72 -16.01 -10.44
CA GLY A 59 -2.81 -15.07 -10.61
C GLY A 59 -3.58 -14.79 -9.31
N PHE A 60 -4.63 -13.97 -9.42
CA PHE A 60 -5.48 -13.52 -8.31
C PHE A 60 -6.92 -14.00 -8.48
N GLY A 61 -7.65 -14.14 -7.37
CA GLY A 61 -9.07 -14.54 -7.41
C GLY A 61 -9.26 -15.85 -8.16
N LYS A 62 -10.08 -15.83 -9.23
CA LYS A 62 -10.34 -17.02 -10.08
C LYS A 62 -9.08 -17.62 -10.72
N LEU A 63 -8.00 -16.85 -10.82
CA LEU A 63 -6.74 -17.26 -11.44
C LEU A 63 -5.68 -17.66 -10.40
N SER A 64 -6.05 -17.91 -9.14
CA SER A 64 -5.14 -18.30 -8.05
C SER A 64 -4.27 -19.52 -8.37
N ASP A 65 -4.76 -20.38 -9.24
CA ASP A 65 -4.17 -21.68 -9.58
C ASP A 65 -3.30 -21.59 -10.85
N VAL A 66 -3.24 -20.42 -11.48
CA VAL A 66 -2.41 -20.16 -12.65
C VAL A 66 -1.05 -19.66 -12.20
N HIS A 67 -0.01 -20.46 -12.46
CA HIS A 67 1.37 -20.08 -12.21
C HIS A 67 1.85 -19.06 -13.26
N ILE A 68 2.60 -18.05 -12.81
CA ILE A 68 3.11 -16.95 -13.62
C ILE A 68 4.63 -17.02 -13.66
N SER A 69 5.19 -17.00 -14.86
CA SER A 69 6.62 -17.06 -15.05
C SER A 69 7.32 -15.80 -14.52
N PRO A 70 8.58 -15.90 -14.03
CA PRO A 70 9.29 -14.78 -13.40
C PRO A 70 9.32 -13.49 -14.23
N GLU A 71 9.50 -13.61 -15.55
CA GLU A 71 9.55 -12.48 -16.47
C GLU A 71 8.22 -11.72 -16.61
N LYS A 72 7.09 -12.35 -16.26
CA LYS A 72 5.75 -11.74 -16.30
C LYS A 72 5.28 -11.23 -14.95
N VAL A 73 6.00 -11.49 -13.86
CA VAL A 73 5.57 -11.09 -12.50
C VAL A 73 5.47 -9.57 -12.39
N ALA A 74 6.38 -8.81 -13.00
CA ALA A 74 6.31 -7.35 -12.99
C ALA A 74 5.05 -6.83 -13.70
N ASP A 75 4.77 -7.34 -14.90
CA ASP A 75 3.57 -6.99 -15.68
C ASP A 75 2.29 -7.39 -14.94
N LEU A 76 2.29 -8.53 -14.25
CA LEU A 76 1.18 -8.99 -13.42
C LEU A 76 0.84 -7.96 -12.33
N GLN A 77 1.85 -7.46 -11.59
CA GLN A 77 1.61 -6.48 -10.52
C GLN A 77 1.05 -5.16 -11.09
N LEU A 78 1.58 -4.68 -12.21
CA LEU A 78 1.08 -3.46 -12.86
C LEU A 78 -0.35 -3.63 -13.38
N ASN A 79 -0.64 -4.75 -14.04
CA ASN A 79 -1.98 -5.08 -14.53
C ASN A 79 -2.99 -5.27 -13.39
N LEU A 80 -2.54 -5.76 -12.23
CA LEU A 80 -3.38 -5.83 -11.04
C LEU A 80 -3.85 -4.43 -10.63
N LEU A 81 -2.93 -3.48 -10.48
CA LEU A 81 -3.28 -2.11 -10.11
C LEU A 81 -4.26 -1.49 -11.10
N ARG A 82 -3.97 -1.59 -12.40
CA ARG A 82 -4.82 -1.05 -13.48
C ARG A 82 -6.22 -1.67 -13.50
N SER A 83 -6.31 -2.99 -13.39
CA SER A 83 -7.60 -3.70 -13.41
C SER A 83 -8.44 -3.46 -12.15
N HIS A 84 -7.79 -3.22 -11.01
CA HIS A 84 -8.48 -3.04 -9.73
C HIS A 84 -8.85 -1.58 -9.45
N ALA A 85 -8.24 -0.60 -10.13
CA ALA A 85 -8.59 0.82 -10.05
C ALA A 85 -9.94 1.15 -10.73
N ALA A 86 -10.99 0.40 -10.38
CA ALA A 86 -12.34 0.49 -10.92
C ALA A 86 -13.29 1.26 -9.99
N GLY A 87 -12.76 2.03 -9.04
CA GLY A 87 -13.55 2.93 -8.20
C GLY A 87 -14.25 4.02 -9.02
N VAL A 88 -15.43 4.46 -8.57
CA VAL A 88 -16.26 5.48 -9.24
C VAL A 88 -16.84 6.47 -8.22
N GLY A 89 -17.46 7.54 -8.73
CA GLY A 89 -18.08 8.58 -7.90
C GLY A 89 -17.14 9.76 -7.67
N LYS A 90 -17.47 10.59 -6.68
CA LYS A 90 -16.69 11.78 -6.36
C LYS A 90 -15.34 11.38 -5.72
N PRO A 91 -14.28 12.18 -5.91
CA PRO A 91 -13.07 12.04 -5.12
C PRO A 91 -13.37 12.12 -3.62
N LEU A 92 -12.71 11.28 -2.83
CA LEU A 92 -12.75 11.35 -1.38
C LEU A 92 -12.17 12.68 -0.89
N PRO A 93 -12.67 13.21 0.25
CA PRO A 93 -12.06 14.37 0.89
C PRO A 93 -10.58 14.11 1.23
N GLU A 94 -9.74 15.13 1.14
CA GLU A 94 -8.29 15.06 1.38
C GLU A 94 -7.95 14.36 2.70
N ALA A 95 -8.60 14.75 3.80
CA ALA A 95 -8.38 14.16 5.11
C ALA A 95 -8.61 12.63 5.13
N PHE A 96 -9.55 12.13 4.32
CA PHE A 96 -9.83 10.69 4.24
C PHE A 96 -8.72 9.98 3.45
N VAL A 97 -8.23 10.59 2.37
CA VAL A 97 -7.08 10.06 1.61
C VAL A 97 -5.84 10.00 2.51
N ARG A 98 -5.55 11.07 3.26
CA ARG A 98 -4.46 11.12 4.24
C ARG A 98 -4.59 10.03 5.32
N ALA A 99 -5.79 9.80 5.83
CA ALA A 99 -6.08 8.73 6.77
C ALA A 99 -5.83 7.33 6.15
N ILE A 100 -6.23 7.10 4.90
CA ILE A 100 -5.95 5.87 4.16
C ILE A 100 -4.44 5.66 4.00
N MET A 101 -3.70 6.70 3.62
CA MET A 101 -2.24 6.63 3.42
C MET A 101 -1.51 6.26 4.72
N VAL A 102 -1.79 6.96 5.83
CA VAL A 102 -1.10 6.68 7.11
C VAL A 102 -1.45 5.31 7.69
N THR A 103 -2.71 4.90 7.60
CA THR A 103 -3.13 3.58 8.10
C THR A 103 -2.58 2.45 7.23
N LYS A 104 -2.50 2.64 5.91
CA LYS A 104 -1.84 1.69 5.00
C LYS A 104 -0.34 1.58 5.29
N ALA A 105 0.36 2.71 5.40
CA ALA A 105 1.78 2.74 5.72
C ALA A 105 2.07 2.00 7.05
N ASN A 106 1.28 2.28 8.10
CA ASN A 106 1.44 1.60 9.38
C ASN A 106 1.13 0.10 9.30
N THR A 107 0.12 -0.29 8.52
CA THR A 107 -0.20 -1.71 8.32
C THR A 107 0.97 -2.46 7.67
N LEU A 108 1.61 -1.85 6.66
CA LEU A 108 2.77 -2.42 5.98
C LEU A 108 4.01 -2.46 6.89
N ALA A 109 4.18 -1.44 7.74
CA ALA A 109 5.24 -1.34 8.75
C ALA A 109 5.21 -2.46 9.81
N LYS A 110 4.12 -3.24 9.91
CA LYS A 110 4.11 -4.46 10.73
C LYS A 110 5.14 -5.49 10.27
N GLY A 111 5.44 -5.55 8.97
CA GLY A 111 6.44 -6.48 8.42
C GLY A 111 5.91 -7.89 8.18
N TYR A 112 4.64 -8.03 7.79
CA TYR A 112 4.04 -9.32 7.39
C TYR A 112 3.68 -9.40 5.90
N SER A 113 3.88 -8.32 5.15
CA SER A 113 3.38 -8.20 3.77
C SER A 113 4.41 -8.51 2.69
N GLY A 114 5.69 -8.69 3.04
CA GLY A 114 6.76 -8.92 2.05
C GLY A 114 7.00 -7.75 1.09
N ILE A 115 6.50 -6.57 1.44
CA ILE A 115 6.70 -5.34 0.68
C ILE A 115 8.15 -4.85 0.85
N ARG A 116 8.66 -4.19 -0.18
CA ARG A 116 9.97 -3.53 -0.09
C ARG A 116 9.83 -2.21 0.69
N PRO A 117 10.75 -1.90 1.64
CA PRO A 117 10.65 -0.68 2.47
C PRO A 117 10.52 0.60 1.65
N GLU A 118 11.22 0.71 0.52
CA GLU A 118 11.25 1.91 -0.32
C GLU A 118 9.87 2.29 -0.87
N VAL A 119 8.94 1.33 -0.98
CA VAL A 119 7.56 1.59 -1.41
C VAL A 119 6.77 2.27 -0.28
N VAL A 120 7.01 1.87 0.97
CA VAL A 120 6.35 2.48 2.14
C VAL A 120 6.98 3.83 2.47
N GLU A 121 8.29 3.96 2.29
CA GLU A 121 8.99 5.25 2.36
C GLU A 121 8.42 6.24 1.34
N LEU A 122 8.27 5.83 0.07
CA LEU A 122 7.63 6.67 -0.95
C LEU A 122 6.19 7.07 -0.57
N LEU A 123 5.39 6.14 -0.04
CA LEU A 123 4.04 6.46 0.43
C LEU A 123 4.03 7.51 1.55
N VAL A 124 4.97 7.41 2.50
CA VAL A 124 5.16 8.40 3.57
C VAL A 124 5.64 9.73 3.01
N ASP A 125 6.54 9.71 2.03
CA ASP A 125 7.01 10.92 1.36
C ASP A 125 5.88 11.64 0.63
N LEU A 126 5.04 10.95 -0.15
CA LEU A 126 3.88 11.56 -0.79
C LEU A 126 2.94 12.21 0.25
N LEU A 127 2.67 11.52 1.36
CA LEU A 127 1.83 12.04 2.44
C LEU A 127 2.42 13.32 3.07
N ASN A 128 3.73 13.34 3.31
CA ASN A 128 4.45 14.46 3.91
C ASN A 128 4.58 15.65 2.95
N HIS A 129 4.68 15.40 1.63
CA HIS A 129 4.75 16.43 0.60
C HIS A 129 3.38 16.90 0.11
N ALA A 130 2.30 16.47 0.77
CA ALA A 130 0.92 16.80 0.42
C ALA A 130 0.53 16.41 -1.01
N ILE A 131 1.06 15.27 -1.50
CA ILE A 131 0.67 14.67 -2.78
C ILE A 131 -0.36 13.59 -2.49
N HIS A 132 -1.63 13.84 -2.81
CA HIS A 132 -2.74 12.96 -2.39
C HIS A 132 -3.43 12.33 -3.60
N PRO A 133 -3.40 10.99 -3.73
CA PRO A 133 -4.07 10.31 -4.83
C PRO A 133 -5.56 10.63 -4.91
N VAL A 134 -6.07 10.79 -6.13
CA VAL A 134 -7.51 10.90 -6.39
C VAL A 134 -8.14 9.52 -6.19
N ILE A 135 -8.86 9.35 -5.08
CA ILE A 135 -9.54 8.09 -4.74
C ILE A 135 -11.05 8.28 -4.85
N PRO A 136 -11.76 7.59 -5.76
CA PRO A 136 -13.22 7.67 -5.85
C PRO A 136 -13.93 7.04 -4.63
N GLU A 137 -15.06 7.61 -4.22
CA GLU A 137 -15.78 7.24 -2.99
C GLU A 137 -16.55 5.91 -3.05
N LYS A 138 -16.74 5.30 -4.23
CA LYS A 138 -17.52 4.04 -4.42
C LYS A 138 -16.72 2.98 -5.17
N GLY A 139 -17.05 1.72 -4.92
CA GLY A 139 -16.54 0.56 -5.68
C GLY A 139 -16.04 -0.58 -4.80
N SER A 140 -15.60 -0.29 -3.57
CA SER A 140 -15.29 -1.32 -2.58
C SER A 140 -16.58 -1.92 -2.00
N VAL A 141 -16.56 -3.23 -1.75
CA VAL A 141 -17.61 -3.97 -1.02
C VAL A 141 -17.16 -4.42 0.37
N GLY A 142 -15.93 -4.06 0.79
CA GLY A 142 -15.40 -4.31 2.14
C GLY A 142 -15.18 -5.77 2.55
N ALA A 143 -15.45 -6.76 1.68
CA ALA A 143 -15.45 -8.17 2.06
C ALA A 143 -14.04 -8.80 2.17
N CYS A 144 -13.10 -8.42 1.29
CA CYS A 144 -11.74 -8.98 1.24
C CYS A 144 -10.64 -7.89 1.21
N GLY A 145 -10.99 -6.67 1.60
CA GLY A 145 -10.15 -5.49 1.53
C GLY A 145 -10.65 -4.46 0.51
N ASP A 146 -10.23 -3.22 0.71
CA ASP A 146 -10.66 -2.08 -0.11
C ASP A 146 -9.85 -1.98 -1.42
N LEU A 147 -9.99 -3.02 -2.26
CA LEU A 147 -9.18 -3.20 -3.47
C LEU A 147 -9.23 -1.99 -4.41
N ALA A 148 -10.43 -1.51 -4.73
CA ALA A 148 -10.60 -0.39 -5.67
C ALA A 148 -9.94 0.91 -5.21
N PRO A 149 -10.23 1.44 -4.01
CA PRO A 149 -9.58 2.68 -3.56
C PRO A 149 -8.07 2.50 -3.31
N LEU A 150 -7.62 1.33 -2.85
CA LEU A 150 -6.18 1.08 -2.64
C LEU A 150 -5.42 0.92 -3.96
N ALA A 151 -6.07 0.44 -5.02
CA ALA A 151 -5.48 0.41 -6.36
C ALA A 151 -5.29 1.83 -6.91
N HIS A 152 -6.30 2.71 -6.76
CA HIS A 152 -6.18 4.14 -7.11
C HIS A 152 -5.02 4.82 -6.38
N LEU A 153 -4.87 4.58 -5.08
CA LEU A 153 -3.71 5.05 -4.31
C LEU A 153 -2.38 4.52 -4.88
N SER A 154 -2.34 3.22 -5.19
CA SER A 154 -1.09 2.55 -5.58
C SER A 154 -0.64 2.88 -6.99
N LEU A 155 -1.54 3.28 -7.90
CA LEU A 155 -1.18 3.74 -9.24
C LEU A 155 -0.25 4.96 -9.19
N VAL A 156 -0.49 5.89 -8.25
CA VAL A 156 0.35 7.09 -8.09
C VAL A 156 1.79 6.71 -7.71
N LEU A 157 1.99 5.65 -6.93
CA LEU A 157 3.33 5.16 -6.55
C LEU A 157 4.15 4.64 -7.75
N VAL A 158 3.50 4.30 -8.86
CA VAL A 158 4.16 3.84 -10.10
C VAL A 158 4.09 4.87 -11.23
N GLY A 159 3.67 6.11 -10.93
CA GLY A 159 3.58 7.19 -11.91
C GLY A 159 2.35 7.13 -12.83
N GLU A 160 1.32 6.36 -12.44
CA GLU A 160 0.02 6.31 -13.12
C GLU A 160 -1.07 6.95 -12.25
N GLY A 161 -2.25 7.22 -12.81
CA GLY A 161 -3.36 7.84 -12.09
C GLY A 161 -3.21 9.35 -11.90
N GLU A 162 -3.95 9.90 -10.94
CA GLU A 162 -4.02 11.34 -10.66
C GLU A 162 -3.83 11.60 -9.16
N ALA A 163 -3.24 12.74 -8.81
CA ALA A 163 -3.08 13.24 -7.45
C ALA A 163 -3.26 14.75 -7.41
N PHE A 164 -3.66 15.27 -6.25
CA PHE A 164 -3.67 16.70 -5.95
C PHE A 164 -2.31 17.16 -5.42
#